data_AF-A0A497N213-F1
#
_entry.id   AF-A0A497N213-F1
#
_cell.length_a   1.000
_cell.length_b   1.000
_cell.length_c   1.000
_cell.angle_alpha   90.00
_cell.angle_beta   90.00
_cell.angle_gamma   90.00
#
_symmetry.space_group_name_H-M   'P 1'
#
loop_
_entity.id
_entity.type
_entity.pdbx_description
1 polymer ?
#
loop_
_entity_poly.entity_id
_entity_poly.type
_entity_poly.pdbx_seq_one_letter_code
_entity_poly.pdbx_strand_id
1 'polypeptide(L)' 'MVNILGLDIGGANIKAAVLKVKDNHVKGLKTATEYFPIWKMGKKKLPIILKKLLLKLGENFSFVGVTMTAELSDVYF' A
#
# COMPACT_ATOMS: atom_id res chain seq x y z
N MET A 1 -5.81 -15.52 -13.93
CA MET A 1 -5.58 -14.08 -13.76
C MET A 1 -4.81 -13.90 -12.47
N VAL A 2 -3.69 -13.20 -12.50
CA VAL A 2 -2.79 -13.01 -11.35
C VAL A 2 -2.96 -11.57 -10.87
N ASN A 3 -3.23 -11.38 -9.58
CA ASN A 3 -3.33 -10.06 -8.97
C ASN A 3 -2.06 -9.80 -8.16
N ILE A 4 -1.30 -8.76 -8.51
CA ILE A 4 -0.05 -8.40 -7.86
C ILE A 4 -0.26 -7.09 -7.12
N LEU A 5 -0.03 -7.08 -5.81
CA LEU A 5 -0.10 -5.89 -4.97
C LEU A 5 1.30 -5.30 -4.79
N GLY A 6 1.45 -3.99 -5.03
CA GLY A 6 2.58 -3.18 -4.60
C GLY A 6 2.16 -2.24 -3.47
N LEU A 7 2.96 -2.18 -2.41
CA LEU A 7 2.77 -1.30 -1.26
C LEU A 7 4.03 -0.45 -1.04
N ASP A 8 3.83 0.86 -0.90
CA ASP A 8 4.85 1.81 -0.47
C ASP A 8 4.33 2.53 0.79
N ILE A 9 4.98 2.25 1.92
CA ILE A 9 4.65 2.85 3.21
C ILE A 9 5.59 4.04 3.43
N GLY A 10 5.09 5.25 3.14
CA GLY A 10 5.81 6.49 3.39
C GLY A 10 5.51 7.08 4.77
N GLY A 11 6.25 8.12 5.15
CA GLY A 11 6.04 8.81 6.43
C GLY A 11 4.66 9.48 6.52
N ALA A 12 4.28 10.19 5.46
CA ALA A 12 3.03 10.97 5.40
C ALA A 12 1.88 10.24 4.70
N ASN A 13 2.21 9.37 3.74
CA ASN A 13 1.24 8.74 2.87
C ASN A 13 1.60 7.28 2.66
N ILE A 14 0.57 6.44 2.52
CA ILE A 14 0.72 5.06 2.08
C ILE A 14 0.13 4.96 0.68
N LYS A 15 0.90 4.40 -0.24
CA LYS A 15 0.51 4.20 -1.64
C LYS A 15 0.41 2.72 -1.93
N ALA A 16 -0.55 2.36 -2.77
CA ALA A 16 -0.74 1.00 -3.19
C ALA A 16 -1.18 0.92 -4.65
N ALA A 17 -0.71 -0.12 -5.33
CA ALA A 17 -1.05 -0.42 -6.71
C ALA A 17 -1.38 -1.91 -6.86
N VAL A 18 -2.40 -2.24 -7.64
CA VAL A 18 -2.74 -3.61 -8.00
C VAL A 18 -2.68 -3.77 -9.50
N LEU A 19 -1.82 -4.66 -9.97
CA LEU A 19 -1.74 -5.09 -11.35
C LEU A 19 -2.53 -6.38 -11.53
N LYS A 20 -3.41 -6.40 -12.54
CA LYS A 20 -4.08 -7.61 -13.02
C LYS A 20 -3.34 -8.12 -14.24
N VAL A 21 -2.72 -9.28 -14.12
CA VAL A 21 -1.92 -9.88 -15.21
C VAL A 21 -2.63 -11.14 -15.72
N LYS A 22 -2.70 -11.27 -17.05
CA LYS A 22 -3.17 -12.48 -17.73
C LYS A 22 -2.33 -12.69 -18.98
N ASP A 23 -1.86 -13.92 -19.20
CA ASP A 23 -1.05 -14.31 -20.35
C ASP A 23 0.20 -13.43 -20.49
N ASN A 24 0.89 -13.14 -19.38
CA ASN A 24 2.05 -12.23 -19.30
C ASN A 24 1.80 -10.78 -19.74
N HIS A 25 0.54 -10.36 -19.87
CA HIS A 25 0.18 -8.98 -20.17
C HIS A 25 -0.58 -8.34 -19.01
N VAL A 26 -0.29 -7.06 -18.73
CA VAL A 26 -1.09 -6.24 -17.81
C VAL A 26 -2.44 -5.96 -18.46
N LYS A 27 -3.52 -6.38 -17.80
CA LYS A 27 -4.92 -6.19 -18.21
C LYS A 27 -5.64 -5.13 -17.39
N GLY A 28 -5.04 -4.67 -16.29
CA GLY A 28 -5.60 -3.61 -15.49
C GLY A 28 -4.65 -3.13 -14.40
N LEU A 29 -4.85 -1.89 -14.01
CA LEU A 29 -4.17 -1.23 -12.92
C LEU A 29 -5.22 -0.56 -12.03
N LYS A 30 -5.12 -0.76 -10.72
CA LYS A 30 -5.82 0.05 -9.73
C LYS A 30 -4.79 0.66 -8.80
N THR A 31 -4.99 1.90 -8.40
CA THR A 31 -4.14 2.57 -7.42
C THR A 31 -4.99 3.17 -6.32
N ALA A 32 -4.40 3.30 -5.14
CA ALA A 32 -5.00 3.98 -4.01
C ALA A 32 -3.91 4.66 -3.18
N THR A 33 -4.26 5.77 -2.55
CA THR A 33 -3.40 6.47 -1.61
C THR A 33 -4.22 6.81 -0.37
N GLU A 34 -3.65 6.59 0.81
CA GLU A 34 -4.18 7.08 2.07
C GLU A 34 -3.18 8.05 2.70
N TYR A 35 -3.67 9.21 3.13
CA TYR A 35 -2.90 10.09 4.00
C TYR A 35 -2.84 9.48 5.40
N PHE A 36 -1.62 9.22 5.87
CA PHE A 36 -1.33 8.59 7.15
C PHE A 36 0.03 9.09 7.66
N PRO A 37 0.08 10.27 8.31
CA PRO A 37 1.29 10.75 8.95
C PRO A 37 1.63 9.86 10.15
N ILE A 38 2.58 8.93 9.98
CA ILE A 38 2.89 7.88 10.96
C ILE A 38 3.33 8.44 12.31
N TRP A 39 3.94 9.62 12.31
CA TRP A 39 4.40 10.33 13.50
C TRP A 39 3.28 10.93 14.33
N LYS A 40 2.21 11.42 13.68
CA LYS A 40 1.01 11.92 14.38
C LYS A 40 0.08 10.79 14.78
N MET A 41 -0.05 9.78 13.92
CA MET A 41 -1.03 8.71 14.08
C MET A 41 -0.52 7.55 14.93
N GLY A 42 0.80 7.39 15.01
CA GLY A 42 1.50 6.31 15.68
C GLY A 42 1.49 5.00 14.89
N LYS A 43 2.62 4.27 14.95
CA LYS A 43 2.81 2.99 14.24
C LYS A 43 1.74 1.93 14.53
N LYS A 44 1.11 1.98 15.71
CA LYS A 44 0.05 1.02 16.10
C LYS A 44 -1.19 1.09 15.20
N LYS A 45 -1.44 2.23 14.54
CA LYS A 45 -2.57 2.40 13.61
C LYS A 45 -2.27 1.93 12.18
N LEU A 46 -1.01 1.57 11.87
CA LEU A 46 -0.58 1.15 10.54
C LEU A 46 -1.38 -0.06 9.99
N PRO A 47 -1.64 -1.14 10.76
CA PRO A 47 -2.44 -2.26 10.25
C PRO A 47 -3.86 -1.87 9.86
N ILE A 48 -4.46 -0.92 10.60
CA ILE A 48 -5.84 -0.46 10.37
C ILE A 48 -5.92 0.29 9.04
N ILE A 49 -4.98 1.20 8.80
CA ILE A 49 -4.99 2.00 7.56
C ILE A 49 -4.62 1.15 6.35
N LEU A 50 -3.72 0.17 6.49
CA LEU A 50 -3.40 -0.78 5.42
C LEU A 50 -4.66 -1.58 5.05
N LYS A 51 -5.41 -2.10 6.03
CA LYS A 51 -6.67 -2.81 5.76
C LYS A 51 -7.67 -1.93 5.01
N LYS A 52 -7.85 -0.66 5.43
CA LYS A 52 -8.72 0.31 4.75
C LYS A 52 -8.28 0.56 3.29
N LEU A 53 -6.98 0.73 3.06
CA LEU A 53 -6.41 0.93 1.73
C LEU A 53 -6.65 -0.29 0.82
N LEU A 54 -6.44 -1.50 1.34
CA LEU A 54 -6.64 -2.75 0.58
C LEU A 54 -8.11 -2.97 0.19
N LEU A 55 -9.06 -2.64 1.07
CA LEU A 55 -10.51 -2.72 0.74
C LEU A 55 -10.89 -1.88 -0.49
N LYS A 56 -10.16 -0.79 -0.79
CA LYS A 56 -10.39 0.03 -1.99
C LYS A 56 -9.88 -0.65 -3.28
N LEU A 57 -8.88 -1.51 -3.14
CA LEU A 57 -8.17 -2.13 -4.25
C LEU A 57 -8.74 -3.51 -4.61
N GLY A 58 -9.29 -4.22 -3.63
CA GLY A 58 -9.90 -5.53 -3.75
C GLY A 58 -9.26 -6.55 -2.82
N GLU A 59 -9.58 -7.82 -3.04
CA GLU A 59 -9.11 -8.95 -2.23
C GLU A 59 -8.41 -9.99 -3.13
N ASN A 60 -7.79 -11.01 -2.52
CA ASN A 60 -7.12 -12.14 -3.19
C ASN A 60 -5.93 -11.74 -4.08
N PHE A 61 -4.85 -11.28 -3.44
CA PHE A 61 -3.57 -11.00 -4.10
C PHE A 61 -2.71 -12.27 -4.15
N SER A 62 -2.18 -12.58 -5.32
CA SER A 62 -1.27 -13.73 -5.53
C SER A 62 0.15 -13.42 -5.07
N PHE A 63 0.57 -12.16 -5.21
CA PHE A 63 1.90 -11.68 -4.84
C PHE A 63 1.79 -10.31 -4.19
N VAL A 64 2.69 -10.04 -3.25
CA VAL A 64 2.80 -8.76 -2.55
C VAL A 64 4.25 -8.29 -2.58
N GLY A 65 4.51 -7.16 -3.22
CA GLY A 65 5.73 -6.38 -3.05
C GLY A 65 5.48 -5.28 -2.02
N VAL A 66 6.33 -5.18 -1.01
CA VAL A 66 6.25 -4.14 0.02
C VAL A 66 7.57 -3.41 0.13
N THR A 67 7.50 -2.09 0.22
CA THR A 67 8.62 -1.22 0.58
C THR A 67 8.19 -0.22 1.64
N MET A 68 9.16 0.30 2.38
CA MET A 68 8.99 1.38 3.34
C MET A 68 9.92 2.52 2.91
N THR A 69 9.33 3.68 2.66
CA THR A 69 10.04 4.93 2.34
C THR A 69 9.89 5.98 3.44
N ALA A 70 9.17 5.66 4.53
CA ALA A 70 9.20 6.47 5.74
C ALA A 70 10.63 6.54 6.29
N GLU A 71 11.09 7.76 6.56
CA GLU A 71 12.40 8.04 7.12
C GLU A 71 12.36 7.97 8.65
N LEU A 72 13.53 7.76 9.28
CA LEU A 72 13.60 7.77 10.76
C LEU A 72 13.25 9.15 11.33
N SER A 73 13.61 10.21 10.62
CA SER A 73 13.29 11.61 10.94
C SER A 73 11.78 11.85 11.06
N ASP A 74 10.96 11.10 10.32
CA ASP A 74 9.51 11.29 10.33
C ASP A 74 8.94 11.16 11.75
N VAL A 75 9.48 10.26 12.59
CA VAL A 75 8.92 9.94 13.92
C VAL A 75 9.52 10.73 15.09
N TYR A 76 10.54 11.56 14.85
CA TYR A 76 11.15 12.43 15.87
C TYR A 76 10.89 13.89 15.50
N PHE A 77 9.80 14.46 16.03
CA PHE A 77 9.41 15.86 15.80
C PHE A 77 8.93 16.49 17.11
#